data_AF-A0A399J4X8-F1
#
_entry.id   AF-A0A399J4X8-F1
#
_cell.length_a   1.000
_cell.length_b   1.000
_cell.length_c   1.000
_cell.angle_alpha   90.00
_cell.angle_beta   90.00
_cell.angle_gamma   90.00
#
_symmetry.space_group_name_H-M   'P 1'
#
loop_
_entity.id
_entity.type
_entity.pdbx_description
1 polymer ?
#
loop_
_entity_poly.entity_id
_entity_poly.type
_entity_poly.pdbx_seq_one_letter_code
_entity_poly.pdbx_strand_id
1 'polypeptide(L)'
;MRVINLIAHSSSLILSLRNIVIRGSKLVPQWLLDLSQPQATLGAGIMTFFGAIAAVLLGWWLFSGKVRDIKSALDTTDRLLTDHQSRVQLSLADIEEKLSSLTASTAQIRADVSDRQALDEELASEPEGQDEIPELSFEDLASNWLRIRDRLEEIASDSQIDGRTAAKYSRIDRRKYADLVASLNRDDELGEKGPQFLEAAQIWASHRSRKKDPTQSVIQRMVDLALLLAPA
;
A
#
# COMPACT_ATOMS: atom_id res chain seq x y z
N MET A 1 -34.95 1.39 7.84
CA MET A 1 -36.40 1.58 7.63
C MET A 1 -36.69 2.82 6.79
N ARG A 2 -36.20 2.89 5.54
CA ARG A 2 -36.47 3.95 4.54
C ARG A 2 -36.13 3.45 3.12
N VAL A 3 -36.97 2.60 2.52
CA VAL A 3 -36.78 2.18 1.09
C VAL A 3 -38.11 2.12 0.31
N ILE A 4 -39.28 2.37 0.90
CA ILE A 4 -40.56 2.03 0.24
C ILE A 4 -41.20 3.20 -0.56
N ASN A 5 -40.60 4.39 -0.62
CA ASN A 5 -41.30 5.56 -1.16
C ASN A 5 -40.82 6.09 -2.54
N LEU A 6 -40.40 5.20 -3.45
CA LEU A 6 -39.97 5.60 -4.80
C LEU A 6 -40.52 4.72 -5.93
N ILE A 7 -41.72 4.14 -5.76
CA ILE A 7 -42.37 3.31 -6.80
C ILE A 7 -43.73 3.90 -7.24
N ALA A 8 -44.25 4.95 -6.59
CA ALA A 8 -45.58 5.48 -6.88
C ALA A 8 -45.66 6.55 -7.98
N HIS A 9 -44.53 7.01 -8.56
CA HIS A 9 -44.53 8.11 -9.55
C HIS A 9 -44.32 7.69 -11.01
N SER A 10 -44.08 6.40 -11.29
CA SER A 10 -43.78 5.94 -12.66
C SER A 10 -45.01 5.45 -13.45
N SER A 11 -46.18 5.31 -12.83
CA SER A 11 -47.37 4.77 -13.51
C SER A 11 -48.23 5.80 -14.24
N SER A 12 -48.00 7.11 -14.04
CA SER A 12 -48.79 8.17 -14.71
C SER A 12 -48.27 8.57 -16.10
N LEU A 13 -47.05 8.19 -16.48
CA LEU A 13 -46.45 8.56 -17.78
C LEU A 13 -46.62 7.49 -18.87
N ILE A 14 -47.00 6.26 -18.50
CA ILE A 14 -47.10 5.14 -19.46
C ILE A 14 -48.44 5.14 -20.21
N LEU A 15 -49.47 5.85 -19.72
CA LEU A 15 -50.79 5.91 -20.38
C LEU A 15 -50.95 7.05 -21.40
N SER A 16 -50.00 7.99 -21.52
CA SER A 16 -50.07 9.09 -22.50
C SER A 16 -49.42 8.76 -23.85
N LEU A 17 -48.56 7.74 -23.92
CA LEU A 17 -47.81 7.41 -25.14
C LEU A 17 -48.50 6.39 -26.07
N ARG A 18 -49.68 5.89 -25.71
CA ARG A 18 -50.40 4.90 -26.53
C ARG A 18 -51.35 5.49 -27.58
N ASN A 19 -51.48 6.81 -27.68
CA ASN A 19 -52.45 7.47 -28.56
C ASN A 19 -51.84 8.25 -29.75
N ILE A 20 -50.53 8.07 -30.05
CA ILE A 20 -49.82 8.75 -31.15
C ILE A 20 -49.22 7.73 -32.14
N VAL A 21 -49.98 6.69 -32.54
CA VAL A 21 -49.48 5.72 -33.55
C VAL A 21 -50.49 5.41 -34.68
N ILE A 22 -51.66 6.06 -34.74
CA ILE A 22 -52.63 5.81 -35.83
C ILE A 22 -53.03 7.11 -36.52
N ARG A 23 -52.10 7.69 -37.30
CA ARG A 23 -52.38 8.49 -38.52
C ARG A 23 -51.07 8.97 -39.13
N GLY A 24 -50.58 8.24 -40.13
CA GLY A 24 -49.36 8.60 -40.84
C GLY A 24 -48.99 7.61 -41.93
N SER A 25 -49.97 6.99 -42.58
CA SER A 25 -49.73 6.31 -43.85
C SER A 25 -49.71 7.34 -44.97
N LYS A 26 -48.65 7.26 -45.79
CA LYS A 26 -48.46 7.90 -47.10
C LYS A 26 -47.96 9.34 -47.10
N LEU A 27 -46.66 9.51 -46.90
CA LEU A 27 -45.87 10.51 -47.63
C LEU A 27 -44.48 9.92 -47.92
N VAL A 28 -44.43 8.91 -48.79
CA VAL A 28 -43.19 8.63 -49.53
C VAL A 28 -43.12 9.73 -50.61
N PRO A 29 -42.06 10.56 -50.64
CA PRO A 29 -41.93 11.62 -51.62
C PRO A 29 -41.94 11.05 -53.05
N GLN A 30 -42.79 11.60 -53.92
CA GLN A 30 -42.94 11.10 -55.30
C GLN A 30 -41.66 11.23 -56.16
N TRP A 31 -40.66 12.01 -55.75
CA TRP A 31 -39.36 12.07 -56.44
C TRP A 31 -38.49 10.82 -56.26
N LEU A 32 -38.87 9.86 -55.40
CA LEU A 32 -38.23 8.54 -55.31
C LEU A 32 -38.75 7.52 -56.33
N LEU A 33 -39.84 7.83 -57.06
CA LEU A 33 -40.51 6.88 -57.96
C LEU A 33 -40.18 7.05 -59.46
N ASP A 34 -39.36 8.05 -59.82
CA ASP A 34 -38.94 8.31 -61.22
C ASP A 34 -37.43 8.21 -61.44
N LEU A 35 -36.75 7.35 -60.67
CA LEU A 35 -35.47 6.79 -61.12
C LEU A 35 -35.74 5.43 -61.74
N SER A 36 -35.31 5.25 -62.99
CA SER A 36 -35.37 3.96 -63.68
C SER A 36 -34.91 2.84 -62.73
N GLN A 37 -35.66 1.74 -62.62
CA GLN A 37 -35.38 0.61 -61.72
C GLN A 37 -33.89 0.20 -61.60
N PRO A 38 -33.06 0.22 -62.66
CA PRO A 38 -31.63 -0.06 -62.52
C PRO A 38 -30.85 1.01 -61.72
N GLN A 39 -31.21 2.30 -61.81
CA GLN A 39 -30.53 3.39 -61.10
C GLN A 39 -30.84 3.41 -59.60
N ALA A 40 -32.06 3.04 -59.19
CA ALA A 40 -32.41 2.90 -57.77
C ALA A 40 -31.60 1.77 -57.10
N THR A 41 -31.38 0.67 -57.81
CA THR A 41 -30.56 -0.46 -57.35
C THR A 41 -29.08 -0.07 -57.23
N LEU A 42 -28.56 0.66 -58.22
CA LEU A 42 -27.21 1.24 -58.19
C LEU A 42 -27.03 2.24 -57.04
N GLY A 43 -28.01 3.11 -56.80
CA GLY A 43 -28.00 4.08 -55.71
C GLY A 43 -28.00 3.42 -54.33
N ALA A 44 -28.80 2.37 -54.14
CA ALA A 44 -28.81 1.58 -52.91
C ALA A 44 -27.49 0.84 -52.67
N GLY A 45 -26.85 0.31 -53.72
CA GLY A 45 -25.54 -0.30 -53.64
C GLY A 45 -24.44 0.67 -53.19
N ILE A 46 -24.43 1.87 -53.77
CA ILE A 46 -23.48 2.94 -53.41
C ILE A 46 -23.68 3.39 -51.95
N MET A 47 -24.94 3.58 -51.52
CA MET A 47 -25.23 3.95 -50.12
C MET A 47 -24.81 2.88 -49.12
N THR A 48 -25.00 1.60 -49.45
CA THR A 48 -24.57 0.49 -48.59
C THR A 48 -23.05 0.43 -48.49
N PHE A 49 -22.34 0.70 -49.59
CA PHE A 49 -20.89 0.75 -49.62
C PHE A 49 -20.34 1.91 -48.76
N PHE A 50 -20.92 3.12 -48.88
CA PHE A 50 -20.55 4.24 -48.01
C PHE A 50 -20.90 3.99 -46.55
N GLY A 51 -22.04 3.34 -46.27
CA GLY A 51 -22.42 2.92 -44.92
C GLY A 51 -21.42 1.95 -44.30
N ALA A 52 -20.94 0.97 -45.08
CA ALA A 52 -19.92 0.03 -44.63
C ALA A 52 -18.58 0.72 -44.35
N ILE A 53 -18.14 1.65 -45.22
CA ILE A 53 -16.92 2.43 -45.00
C ILE A 53 -17.04 3.29 -43.74
N ALA A 54 -18.17 3.97 -43.55
CA ALA A 54 -18.41 4.79 -42.37
C ALA A 54 -18.41 3.95 -41.08
N ALA A 55 -18.99 2.75 -41.11
CA ALA A 55 -18.98 1.82 -39.98
C ALA A 55 -17.55 1.36 -39.62
N VAL A 56 -16.72 1.07 -40.62
CA VAL A 56 -15.30 0.69 -40.41
C VAL A 56 -14.51 1.85 -39.83
N LEU A 57 -14.70 3.07 -40.33
CA LEU A 57 -14.02 4.27 -39.81
C LEU A 57 -14.44 4.59 -38.37
N LEU A 58 -15.73 4.47 -38.05
CA LEU A 58 -16.25 4.63 -36.68
C LEU A 58 -15.70 3.55 -35.74
N GLY A 59 -15.63 2.31 -36.21
CA GLY A 59 -15.01 1.22 -35.46
C GLY A 59 -13.53 1.51 -35.18
N TRP A 60 -12.76 1.87 -36.20
CA TRP A 60 -11.34 2.19 -36.05
C TRP A 60 -11.12 3.36 -35.09
N TRP A 61 -11.91 4.43 -35.19
CA TRP A 61 -11.81 5.59 -34.30
C TRP A 61 -12.15 5.24 -32.84
N LEU A 62 -13.23 4.50 -32.61
CA LEU A 62 -13.66 4.09 -31.27
C LEU A 62 -12.66 3.13 -30.60
N PHE A 63 -12.06 2.22 -31.37
CA PHE A 63 -11.09 1.26 -30.85
C PHE A 63 -9.68 1.83 -30.75
N SER A 64 -9.29 2.80 -31.59
CA SER A 64 -7.97 3.42 -31.56
C SER A 64 -7.66 4.11 -30.24
N GLY A 65 -8.64 4.82 -29.65
CA GLY A 65 -8.48 5.47 -28.34
C GLY A 65 -8.16 4.48 -27.22
N LYS A 66 -8.96 3.41 -27.11
CA LYS A 66 -8.77 2.38 -26.08
C LYS A 66 -7.45 1.62 -26.22
N VAL A 67 -7.03 1.31 -27.45
CA VAL A 67 -5.75 0.62 -27.69
C VAL A 67 -4.57 1.53 -27.34
N ARG A 68 -4.69 2.84 -27.57
CA ARG A 68 -3.65 3.80 -27.16
C ARG A 68 -3.53 3.89 -25.64
N ASP A 69 -4.63 3.87 -24.92
CA ASP A 69 -4.62 3.87 -23.44
C ASP A 69 -4.00 2.59 -22.88
N ILE A 70 -4.30 1.42 -23.45
CA ILE A 70 -3.68 0.16 -23.02
C ILE A 70 -2.17 0.16 -23.27
N LYS A 71 -1.72 0.63 -24.45
CA LYS A 71 -0.28 0.77 -24.72
C LYS A 71 0.40 1.74 -23.76
N SER A 72 -0.24 2.87 -23.47
CA SER A 72 0.28 3.84 -22.50
C SER A 72 0.37 3.26 -21.09
N ALA A 73 -0.62 2.47 -20.67
CA ALA A 73 -0.60 1.79 -19.37
C ALA A 73 0.50 0.71 -19.32
N LEU A 74 0.71 -0.02 -20.42
CA LEU A 74 1.78 -1.01 -20.54
C LEU A 74 3.16 -0.35 -20.46
N ASP A 75 3.40 0.71 -21.22
CA ASP A 75 4.67 1.47 -21.20
C ASP A 75 4.95 2.05 -19.81
N THR A 76 3.91 2.50 -19.10
CA THR A 76 4.04 2.99 -17.72
C THR A 76 4.41 1.86 -16.77
N THR A 77 3.83 0.67 -16.97
CA THR A 77 4.13 -0.52 -16.16
C THR A 77 5.56 -1.00 -16.40
N ASP A 78 6.02 -1.05 -17.65
CA ASP A 78 7.40 -1.42 -18.00
C ASP A 78 8.42 -0.45 -17.42
N ARG A 79 8.12 0.86 -17.44
CA ARG A 79 8.96 1.87 -16.78
C ARG A 79 9.03 1.68 -15.27
N LEU A 80 7.90 1.41 -14.62
CA LEU A 80 7.87 1.16 -13.17
C LEU A 80 8.61 -0.13 -12.80
N LEU A 81 8.49 -1.19 -13.60
CA LEU A 81 9.24 -2.43 -13.40
C LEU A 81 10.75 -2.21 -13.55
N THR A 82 11.16 -1.49 -14.58
CA THR A 82 12.57 -1.18 -14.83
C THR A 82 13.14 -0.30 -13.71
N ASP A 83 12.40 0.72 -13.26
CA ASP A 83 12.79 1.56 -12.13
C ASP A 83 12.92 0.73 -10.85
N HIS A 84 11.93 -0.12 -10.56
CA HIS A 84 11.96 -1.00 -9.39
C HIS A 84 13.15 -1.97 -9.43
N GLN A 85 13.43 -2.58 -10.58
CA GLN A 85 14.57 -3.48 -10.75
C GLN A 85 15.89 -2.75 -10.50
N SER A 86 16.03 -1.51 -11.00
CA SER A 86 17.23 -0.69 -10.76
C SER A 86 17.40 -0.32 -9.28
N ARG A 87 16.31 0.03 -8.59
CA ARG A 87 16.33 0.32 -7.14
C ARG A 87 16.70 -0.91 -6.32
N VAL A 88 16.19 -2.09 -6.69
CA VAL A 88 16.54 -3.35 -6.02
C VAL A 88 18.03 -3.64 -6.20
N GLN A 89 18.58 -3.50 -7.41
CA GLN A 89 20.01 -3.70 -7.65
C GLN A 89 20.88 -2.72 -6.85
N LEU A 90 20.50 -1.44 -6.80
CA LEU A 90 21.19 -0.45 -5.97
C LEU A 90 21.11 -0.79 -4.48
N SER A 91 19.95 -1.24 -4.00
CA SER A 91 19.79 -1.63 -2.59
C SER A 91 20.62 -2.87 -2.24
N LEU A 92 20.75 -3.83 -3.16
CA LEU A 92 21.58 -5.01 -2.96
C LEU A 92 23.07 -4.64 -2.92
N ALA A 93 23.52 -3.72 -3.77
CA ALA A 93 24.88 -3.21 -3.73
C ALA A 93 25.20 -2.47 -2.42
N ASP A 94 24.28 -1.63 -1.94
CA ASP A 94 24.40 -0.94 -0.64
C ASP A 94 24.42 -1.93 0.54
N ILE A 95 23.61 -2.98 0.49
CA ILE A 95 23.63 -4.06 1.49
C ILE A 95 24.96 -4.82 1.45
N GLU A 96 25.49 -5.14 0.26
CA GLU A 96 26.78 -5.82 0.11
C GLU A 96 27.94 -4.99 0.66
N GLU A 97 27.94 -3.68 0.40
CA GLU A 97 28.92 -2.74 0.96
C GLU A 97 28.83 -2.69 2.49
N LYS A 98 27.61 -2.58 3.03
CA LYS A 98 27.37 -2.60 4.48
C LYS A 98 27.82 -3.92 5.11
N LEU A 99 27.51 -5.07 4.51
CA LEU A 99 27.95 -6.37 5.00
C LEU A 99 29.48 -6.54 4.95
N SER A 100 30.12 -6.02 3.91
CA SER A 100 31.59 -6.01 3.79
C SER A 100 32.22 -5.14 4.89
N SER A 101 31.66 -3.95 5.15
CA SER A 101 32.11 -3.07 6.23
C SER A 101 31.91 -3.68 7.62
N LEU A 102 30.79 -4.39 7.85
CA LEU A 102 30.51 -5.10 9.09
C LEU A 102 31.47 -6.28 9.29
N THR A 103 31.79 -7.00 8.23
CA THR A 103 32.75 -8.10 8.27
C THR A 103 34.16 -7.59 8.60
N ALA A 104 34.57 -6.47 7.99
CA ALA A 104 35.84 -5.82 8.30
C ALA A 104 35.91 -5.31 9.74
N SER A 105 34.83 -4.66 10.21
CA SER A 105 34.70 -4.22 11.61
C SER A 105 34.74 -5.39 12.59
N THR A 106 34.10 -6.52 12.26
CA THR A 106 34.11 -7.74 13.09
C THR A 106 35.49 -8.38 13.13
N ALA A 107 36.23 -8.39 12.02
CA ALA A 107 37.62 -8.85 11.99
C ALA A 107 38.54 -7.95 12.84
N GLN A 108 38.31 -6.64 12.84
CA GLN A 108 39.05 -5.68 13.65
C GLN A 108 38.74 -5.80 15.14
N ILE A 109 37.47 -6.01 15.52
CA ILE A 109 37.07 -6.31 16.90
C ILE A 109 37.70 -7.62 17.37
N ARG A 110 37.74 -8.66 16.53
CA ARG A 110 38.39 -9.92 16.87
C ARG A 110 39.89 -9.78 17.11
N ALA A 111 40.57 -8.94 16.32
CA ALA A 111 41.98 -8.62 16.53
C ALA A 111 42.20 -7.84 17.83
N ASP A 112 41.39 -6.80 18.11
CA ASP A 112 41.52 -6.01 19.35
C ASP A 112 41.21 -6.83 20.61
N VAL A 113 40.25 -7.76 20.55
CA VAL A 113 39.97 -8.70 21.66
C VAL A 113 41.11 -9.70 21.84
N SER A 114 41.69 -10.22 20.74
CA SER A 114 42.83 -11.14 20.82
C SER A 114 44.08 -10.45 21.39
N ASP A 115 44.35 -9.21 21.00
CA ASP A 115 45.49 -8.43 21.50
C ASP A 115 45.31 -8.06 22.99
N ARG A 116 44.07 -7.79 23.42
CA ARG A 116 43.75 -7.57 24.85
C ARG A 116 43.84 -8.85 25.68
N GLN A 117 43.38 -9.99 25.16
CA GLN A 117 43.56 -11.28 25.84
C GLN A 117 45.04 -11.65 25.98
N ALA A 118 45.86 -11.38 24.96
CA ALA A 118 47.30 -11.60 25.04
C ALA A 118 48.00 -10.69 26.06
N LEU A 119 47.49 -9.48 26.29
CA LEU A 119 47.98 -8.55 27.31
C LEU A 119 47.50 -8.91 28.74
N ASP A 120 46.30 -9.48 28.88
CA ASP A 120 45.78 -9.98 30.17
C ASP A 120 46.45 -11.30 30.61
N GLU A 121 46.89 -12.13 29.66
CA GLU A 121 47.54 -13.42 29.94
C GLU A 121 48.96 -13.27 30.53
N GLU A 122 49.60 -12.09 30.42
CA GLU A 122 50.90 -11.78 31.06
C GLU A 122 50.76 -11.20 32.49
N LEU A 123 49.54 -10.85 32.93
CA LEU A 123 49.27 -10.20 34.23
C LEU A 123 48.37 -10.97 35.20
N ALA A 124 47.74 -12.08 34.80
CA ALA A 124 46.80 -12.80 35.64
C ALA A 124 47.25 -14.24 35.99
N SER A 125 48.12 -14.35 36.98
CA SER A 125 48.11 -15.53 37.87
C SER A 125 47.03 -15.30 38.95
N GLU A 126 45.92 -16.03 38.86
CA GLU A 126 44.83 -16.28 39.84
C GLU A 126 43.39 -16.00 39.32
N PRO A 127 42.38 -16.77 39.79
CA PRO A 127 41.43 -17.46 38.89
C PRO A 127 40.04 -16.83 38.75
N GLU A 128 39.41 -17.20 37.63
CA GLU A 128 37.97 -17.38 37.37
C GLU A 128 36.99 -16.31 37.84
N GLY A 129 36.65 -15.40 36.91
CA GLY A 129 35.35 -14.76 36.82
C GLY A 129 34.89 -14.85 35.36
N GLN A 130 34.02 -15.81 35.05
CA GLN A 130 33.35 -15.85 33.76
C GLN A 130 32.48 -14.59 33.66
N ASP A 131 32.82 -13.69 32.74
CA ASP A 131 31.92 -12.62 32.30
C ASP A 131 30.69 -13.27 31.64
N GLU A 132 29.69 -13.61 32.45
CA GLU A 132 28.37 -14.06 32.02
C GLU A 132 27.76 -12.92 31.19
N ILE A 133 27.69 -13.11 29.87
CA ILE A 133 26.96 -12.21 28.98
C ILE A 133 25.54 -12.08 29.55
N PRO A 134 25.06 -10.87 29.88
CA PRO A 134 23.75 -10.70 30.50
C PRO A 134 22.67 -11.33 29.61
N GLU A 135 22.07 -12.42 30.09
CA GLU A 135 21.04 -13.11 29.34
C GLU A 135 19.80 -12.22 29.30
N LEU A 136 19.40 -11.76 28.10
CA LEU A 136 18.23 -10.89 27.98
C LEU A 136 16.98 -11.66 28.37
N SER A 137 16.16 -11.02 29.19
CA SER A 137 14.99 -11.62 29.80
C SER A 137 13.69 -11.13 29.14
N PHE A 138 12.59 -11.82 29.42
CA PHE A 138 11.26 -11.32 29.04
C PHE A 138 10.95 -9.94 29.65
N GLU A 139 11.53 -9.64 30.81
CA GLU A 139 11.37 -8.34 31.48
C GLU A 139 11.98 -7.21 30.65
N ASP A 140 13.08 -7.48 29.94
CA ASP A 140 13.69 -6.55 28.99
C ASP A 140 12.77 -6.29 27.80
N LEU A 141 12.14 -7.33 27.27
CA LEU A 141 11.13 -7.16 26.20
C LEU A 141 9.95 -6.30 26.67
N ALA A 142 9.43 -6.58 27.87
CA ALA A 142 8.28 -5.87 28.43
C ALA A 142 8.60 -4.40 28.74
N SER A 143 9.73 -4.13 29.39
CA SER A 143 10.17 -2.77 29.72
C SER A 143 10.44 -1.93 28.48
N ASN A 144 11.10 -2.48 27.46
CA ASN A 144 11.35 -1.79 26.20
C ASN A 144 10.05 -1.53 25.42
N TRP A 145 9.11 -2.48 25.43
CA TRP A 145 7.77 -2.23 24.88
C TRP A 145 7.05 -1.07 25.60
N LEU A 146 7.11 -1.00 26.94
CA LEU A 146 6.49 0.10 27.69
C LEU A 146 7.07 1.46 27.26
N ARG A 147 8.38 1.56 27.06
CA ARG A 147 9.01 2.80 26.56
C ARG A 147 8.48 3.20 25.17
N ILE A 148 8.41 2.26 24.24
CA ILE A 148 7.87 2.51 22.89
C ILE A 148 6.40 2.92 22.96
N ARG A 149 5.62 2.23 23.80
CA ARG A 149 4.20 2.52 24.02
C ARG A 149 3.99 3.92 24.57
N ASP A 150 4.75 4.31 25.58
CA ASP A 150 4.61 5.60 26.22
C ASP A 150 4.97 6.73 25.24
N ARG A 151 5.99 6.51 24.39
CA ARG A 151 6.30 7.41 23.27
C ARG A 151 5.17 7.49 22.24
N LEU A 152 4.51 6.37 21.90
CA LEU A 152 3.34 6.39 21.01
C LEU A 152 2.18 7.20 21.59
N GLU A 153 1.91 7.06 22.90
CA GLU A 153 0.86 7.82 23.58
C GLU A 153 1.20 9.31 23.68
N GLU A 154 2.47 9.65 23.90
CA GLU A 154 2.95 11.03 23.87
C GLU A 154 2.67 11.67 22.50
N ILE A 155 3.02 10.99 21.40
CA ILE A 155 2.72 11.46 20.04
C ILE A 155 1.20 11.58 19.84
N ALA A 156 0.43 10.57 20.23
CA ALA A 156 -1.03 10.57 20.07
C ALA A 156 -1.75 11.64 20.90
N SER A 157 -1.10 12.18 21.93
CA SER A 157 -1.63 13.22 22.83
C SER A 157 -0.94 14.57 22.65
N ASP A 158 -0.15 14.75 21.59
CA ASP A 158 0.50 16.02 21.30
C ASP A 158 -0.54 17.14 21.15
N SER A 159 -0.29 18.24 21.86
CA SER A 159 -1.08 19.47 21.81
C SER A 159 -1.18 20.12 20.42
N GLN A 160 -0.27 19.80 19.50
CA GLN A 160 -0.29 20.31 18.13
C GLN A 160 -1.34 19.59 17.25
N ILE A 161 -1.81 18.41 17.65
CA ILE A 161 -2.78 17.63 16.90
C ILE A 161 -4.18 18.23 17.10
N ASP A 162 -4.93 18.34 16.00
CA ASP A 162 -6.32 18.81 16.05
C ASP A 162 -7.15 17.97 17.04
N GLY A 163 -7.96 18.64 17.87
CA GLY A 163 -8.71 17.99 18.96
C GLY A 163 -9.66 16.89 18.47
N ARG A 164 -10.17 17.00 17.23
CA ARG A 164 -10.97 15.93 16.61
C ARG A 164 -10.12 14.69 16.30
N THR A 165 -8.89 14.89 15.85
CA THR A 165 -7.93 13.82 15.55
C THR A 165 -7.41 13.18 16.84
N ALA A 166 -7.07 13.96 17.86
CA ALA A 166 -6.75 13.45 19.19
C ALA A 166 -7.90 12.61 19.78
N ALA A 167 -9.15 13.08 19.65
CA ALA A 167 -10.34 12.32 20.07
C ALA A 167 -10.58 11.05 19.24
N LYS A 168 -10.12 10.99 17.98
CA LYS A 168 -10.12 9.76 17.18
C LYS A 168 -9.12 8.76 17.75
N TYR A 169 -7.91 9.19 18.09
CA TYR A 169 -6.88 8.31 18.67
C TYR A 169 -7.25 7.76 20.05
N SER A 170 -7.88 8.57 20.91
CA SER A 170 -8.31 8.11 22.25
C SER A 170 -9.38 7.02 22.21
N ARG A 171 -10.16 6.92 21.12
CA ARG A 171 -11.20 5.89 20.93
C ARG A 171 -10.64 4.54 20.49
N ILE A 172 -9.38 4.47 20.07
CA ILE A 172 -8.75 3.21 19.61
C ILE A 172 -8.44 2.33 20.82
N ASP A 173 -8.80 1.05 20.75
CA ASP A 173 -8.58 0.09 21.83
C ASP A 173 -7.07 -0.13 22.07
N ARG A 174 -6.59 0.14 23.30
CA ARG A 174 -5.20 -0.06 23.73
C ARG A 174 -4.79 -1.53 23.83
N ARG A 175 -5.72 -2.47 23.63
CA ARG A 175 -5.38 -3.88 23.42
C ARG A 175 -4.83 -4.14 22.03
N LYS A 176 -4.99 -3.20 21.08
CA LYS A 176 -4.61 -3.31 19.66
C LYS A 176 -3.78 -2.09 19.22
N TYR A 177 -2.59 -1.94 19.79
CA TYR A 177 -1.68 -0.83 19.43
C TYR A 177 -1.36 -0.76 17.93
N ALA A 178 -1.41 -1.86 17.19
CA ALA A 178 -1.28 -1.84 15.73
C ALA A 178 -2.30 -0.91 15.03
N ASP A 179 -3.53 -0.82 15.55
CA ASP A 179 -4.58 0.05 15.00
C ASP A 179 -4.27 1.54 15.28
N LEU A 180 -3.66 1.83 16.43
CA LEU A 180 -3.19 3.17 16.78
C LEU A 180 -2.03 3.59 15.87
N VAL A 181 -1.03 2.72 15.72
CA VAL A 181 0.12 2.96 14.83
C VAL A 181 -0.35 3.18 13.39
N ALA A 182 -1.27 2.36 12.88
CA ALA A 182 -1.80 2.52 11.53
C ALA A 182 -2.57 3.84 11.34
N SER A 183 -3.24 4.33 12.39
CA SER A 183 -3.96 5.60 12.35
C SER A 183 -3.00 6.78 12.38
N LEU A 184 -2.01 6.78 13.27
CA LEU A 184 -0.97 7.82 13.36
C LEU A 184 -0.13 7.87 12.07
N ASN A 185 0.27 6.72 11.52
CA ASN A 185 1.04 6.66 10.29
C ASN A 185 0.25 7.16 9.07
N ARG A 186 -1.06 6.91 9.02
CA ARG A 186 -1.91 7.41 7.93
C ARG A 186 -2.03 8.94 7.97
N ASP A 187 -2.02 9.49 9.17
CA ASP A 187 -2.11 10.93 9.40
C ASP A 187 -0.71 11.59 9.39
N ASP A 188 0.35 10.84 9.01
CA ASP A 188 1.77 11.24 8.90
C ASP A 188 2.44 11.69 10.23
N GLU A 189 1.83 11.39 11.38
CA GLU A 189 2.35 11.77 12.70
C GLU A 189 3.60 10.97 13.13
N LEU A 190 3.86 9.82 12.47
CA LEU A 190 5.02 8.97 12.75
C LEU A 190 6.19 9.20 11.78
N GLY A 191 5.96 9.94 10.69
CA GLY A 191 6.90 10.08 9.58
C GLY A 191 7.45 8.73 9.08
N GLU A 192 8.74 8.68 8.79
CA GLU A 192 9.41 7.47 8.27
C GLU A 192 9.50 6.32 9.29
N LYS A 193 9.20 6.57 10.58
CA LYS A 193 9.32 5.58 11.65
C LYS A 193 8.08 4.69 11.83
N GLY A 194 7.02 4.92 11.05
CA GLY A 194 5.77 4.15 11.12
C GLY A 194 5.94 2.62 11.03
N PRO A 195 6.74 2.10 10.09
CA PRO A 195 6.97 0.65 9.97
C PRO A 195 7.59 0.03 11.22
N GLN A 196 8.53 0.73 11.88
CA GLN A 196 9.24 0.26 13.06
C GLN A 196 8.32 0.23 14.30
N PHE A 197 7.45 1.23 14.45
CA PHE A 197 6.39 1.19 15.48
C PHE A 197 5.43 0.02 15.27
N LEU A 198 5.09 -0.28 14.01
CA LEU A 198 4.20 -1.39 13.69
C LEU A 198 4.86 -2.74 14.01
N GLU A 199 6.14 -2.89 13.67
CA GLU A 199 6.94 -4.07 14.01
C GLU A 199 6.96 -4.31 15.53
N ALA A 200 7.27 -3.27 16.32
CA ALA A 200 7.27 -3.36 17.79
C ALA A 200 5.90 -3.81 18.33
N ALA A 201 4.81 -3.23 17.83
CA ALA A 201 3.45 -3.60 18.24
C ALA A 201 3.11 -5.06 17.90
N GLN A 202 3.58 -5.56 16.77
CA GLN A 202 3.39 -6.96 16.36
C GLN A 202 4.18 -7.93 17.25
N ILE A 203 5.46 -7.64 17.51
CA ILE A 203 6.30 -8.44 18.41
C ILE A 203 5.62 -8.56 19.78
N TRP A 204 5.20 -7.42 20.36
CA TRP A 204 4.50 -7.43 21.64
C TRP A 204 3.20 -8.24 21.59
N ALA A 205 2.37 -8.03 20.56
CA ALA A 205 1.11 -8.75 20.42
C ALA A 205 1.29 -10.29 20.37
N SER A 206 2.36 -10.77 19.73
CA SER A 206 2.68 -12.19 19.64
C SER A 206 3.13 -12.79 20.98
N HIS A 207 3.85 -12.03 21.81
CA HIS A 207 4.52 -12.57 23.01
C HIS A 207 3.87 -12.15 24.35
N ARG A 208 2.97 -11.15 24.37
CA ARG A 208 2.33 -10.64 25.61
C ARG A 208 1.57 -11.69 26.41
N SER A 209 1.09 -12.75 25.77
CA SER A 209 0.30 -13.80 26.44
C SER A 209 1.16 -14.88 27.10
N ARG A 210 2.49 -14.83 26.94
CA ARG A 210 3.45 -15.84 27.40
C ARG A 210 3.15 -17.28 26.94
N LYS A 211 2.28 -17.47 25.95
CA LYS A 211 2.05 -18.78 25.32
C LYS A 211 3.23 -19.24 24.47
N LYS A 212 4.07 -18.30 24.05
CA LYS A 212 5.28 -18.53 23.26
C LYS A 212 6.39 -17.68 23.85
N ASP A 213 7.44 -18.33 24.32
CA ASP A 213 8.62 -17.62 24.83
C ASP A 213 9.35 -16.92 23.67
N PRO A 214 9.70 -15.63 23.82
CA PRO A 214 10.48 -14.92 22.82
C PRO A 214 11.90 -15.48 22.76
N THR A 215 12.45 -15.59 21.56
CA THR A 215 13.88 -15.90 21.38
C THR A 215 14.74 -14.70 21.77
N GLN A 216 15.99 -14.93 22.14
CA GLN A 216 16.97 -13.87 22.44
C GLN A 216 17.05 -12.82 21.32
N SER A 217 16.99 -13.25 20.05
CA SER A 217 16.96 -12.35 18.89
C SER A 217 15.74 -11.41 18.85
N VAL A 218 14.57 -11.88 19.32
CA VAL A 218 13.34 -11.07 19.35
C VAL A 218 13.41 -10.05 20.49
N ILE A 219 13.98 -10.44 21.63
CA ILE A 219 14.19 -9.53 22.75
C ILE A 219 15.18 -8.44 22.33
N GLN A 220 16.33 -8.81 21.76
CA GLN A 220 17.30 -7.86 21.23
C GLN A 220 16.66 -6.93 20.18
N ARG A 221 15.83 -7.46 19.28
CA ARG A 221 15.14 -6.63 18.30
C ARG A 221 14.22 -5.58 18.94
N MET A 222 13.53 -5.93 20.03
CA MET A 222 12.71 -4.97 20.78
C MET A 222 13.57 -3.90 21.45
N VAL A 223 14.75 -4.26 21.98
CA VAL A 223 15.73 -3.32 22.53
C VAL A 223 16.18 -2.32 21.47
N ASP A 224 16.58 -2.81 20.28
CA ASP A 224 17.02 -1.97 19.17
C ASP A 224 15.92 -1.00 18.72
N LEU A 225 14.67 -1.50 18.65
CA LEU A 225 13.51 -0.67 18.31
C LEU A 225 13.24 0.40 19.38
N ALA A 226 13.40 0.08 20.66
CA ALA A 226 13.23 1.05 21.74
C ALA A 226 14.28 2.16 21.68
N LEU A 227 15.55 1.81 21.40
CA LEU A 227 16.62 2.80 21.21
C LEU A 227 16.35 3.74 20.03
N LEU A 228 15.79 3.21 18.94
CA LEU A 228 15.48 4.00 17.73
C LEU A 228 14.24 4.91 17.89
N LEU A 229 13.21 4.40 18.56
CA LEU A 229 11.89 5.01 18.62
C LEU A 229 11.69 5.89 19.85
N ALA A 230 12.28 5.51 20.99
CA ALA A 230 12.16 6.17 22.28
C ALA A 230 13.54 6.34 22.96
N PRO A 231 14.46 7.12 22.34
CA PRO A 231 15.73 7.46 22.97
C PRO A 231 15.47 8.21 24.28
N ALA A 232 16.28 7.91 25.30
CA ALA A 232 16.19 8.51 26.63
C ALA A 232 16.49 10.01 26.61
#